data_AF-A0A522CZP4-F1
#
_entry.id   AF-A0A522CZP4-F1
#
_cell.length_a   1.000
_cell.length_b   1.000
_cell.length_c   1.000
_cell.angle_alpha   90.00
_cell.angle_beta   90.00
_cell.angle_gamma   90.00
#
_symmetry.space_group_name_H-M   'P 1'
#
loop_
_entity.id
_entity.type
_entity.pdbx_description
1 polymer ?
#
loop_
_entity_poly.entity_id
_entity_poly.type
_entity_poly.pdbx_seq_one_letter_code
_entity_poly.pdbx_strand_id
1 'polypeptide(L)'
;MRKKFDYNDKIVLLTGATGGLGSSLARMLAQAGARLVFSARSRTALEELRAALANPERAEIVMADLSVTGEGPRLAREAESIYGRIDVVVNNAGLGYFATMDEADEERLRYLFEVNMFAPLAIARALIPGMKARGSGRIVNVVSFAGRVPIVTNGSYGGSKSALAIMMNTMRLELAGTGVDVINIYPGTAATAFEENALREPGRDRICPRETCGDPRDEVAREVFEASKGMPGEKWLDRSGRAMAVLSLLWPRRVERRLEPLRKRVLDGEGGGGTFRARRWRLWQVETSIACNLSCIMCPWDQVRAAAGSEGLMKEEVWAALRPHLGDVASIDFSGGGEALMNPHLPSWIAEAHGAGCVTGFLSNGSLLTAERARGIVDAGVDWIALSIDGATGAVYDSIRKGARFDRLIENMEALASLKKRGRPRLVIIFVMMNDNIHQLDDMVRLAARYSFDRITFKQCDVIRGESGRGFGLFGGTRNREVRRYEKMVSKARRLGKRLEVEVSGFSFVPEEQPVCAQDPRSSVFVRYDGRVSPCINLAYGGATTWLGKEVVMPSVHYGALPADELDSLWETPSCILYRTRFEERYESFNRRIAGYDREPSLQYLRQIMEEARKGMPEPLEGCKVCPYLYGI
;
A
#
# COMPACT_ATOMS: atom_id res chain seq x y z
N MET A 1 -40.19 15.14 32.51
CA MET A 1 -39.45 14.46 31.41
C MET A 1 -39.82 15.13 30.09
N ARG A 2 -38.84 15.57 29.29
CA ARG A 2 -39.11 16.14 27.95
C ARG A 2 -39.61 15.00 27.03
N LYS A 3 -40.71 15.21 26.30
CA LYS A 3 -41.29 14.19 25.40
C LYS A 3 -40.24 13.78 24.36
N LYS A 4 -40.12 12.46 24.09
CA LYS A 4 -39.25 11.94 23.00
C LYS A 4 -39.65 12.61 21.68
N PHE A 5 -38.68 12.86 20.80
CA PHE A 5 -38.97 13.41 19.47
C PHE A 5 -39.82 12.42 18.66
N ASP A 6 -40.84 12.95 18.01
CA ASP A 6 -41.78 12.20 17.19
C ASP A 6 -41.42 12.37 15.71
N TYR A 7 -41.28 11.24 15.02
CA TYR A 7 -40.95 11.18 13.60
C TYR A 7 -42.18 11.24 12.70
N ASN A 8 -43.39 11.14 13.26
CA ASN A 8 -44.61 11.20 12.47
C ASN A 8 -44.68 12.54 11.71
N ASP A 9 -44.89 12.46 10.40
CA ASP A 9 -44.93 13.59 9.45
C ASP A 9 -43.66 14.43 9.32
N LYS A 10 -42.55 14.02 9.94
CA LYS A 10 -41.23 14.66 9.75
C LYS A 10 -40.62 14.25 8.42
N ILE A 11 -40.02 15.22 7.74
CA ILE A 11 -39.29 14.97 6.49
C ILE A 11 -37.83 14.65 6.84
N VAL A 12 -37.40 13.44 6.51
CA VAL A 12 -36.10 12.89 6.91
C VAL A 12 -35.25 12.59 5.70
N LEU A 13 -34.07 13.21 5.60
CA LEU A 13 -33.02 12.83 4.67
C LEU A 13 -32.15 11.73 5.29
N LEU A 14 -32.14 10.54 4.70
CA LEU A 14 -31.30 9.41 5.14
C LEU A 14 -30.22 9.09 4.10
N THR A 15 -28.95 9.18 4.49
CA THR A 15 -27.82 8.80 3.63
C THR A 15 -27.36 7.36 3.88
N GLY A 16 -26.86 6.69 2.84
CA GLY A 16 -26.39 5.30 2.96
C GLY A 16 -27.54 4.32 3.20
N ALA A 17 -28.72 4.61 2.65
CA ALA A 17 -29.96 3.91 2.97
C ALA A 17 -29.99 2.44 2.56
N THR A 18 -29.18 2.04 1.57
CA THR A 18 -29.09 0.64 1.11
C THR A 18 -28.08 -0.20 1.90
N GLY A 19 -27.31 0.41 2.82
CA GLY A 19 -26.40 -0.33 3.69
C GLY A 19 -27.15 -1.05 4.82
N GLY A 20 -26.52 -2.05 5.44
CA GLY A 20 -27.18 -2.92 6.43
C GLY A 20 -27.86 -2.19 7.60
N LEU A 21 -27.24 -1.15 8.16
CA LEU A 21 -27.85 -0.29 9.19
C LEU A 21 -28.89 0.67 8.58
N GLY A 22 -28.57 1.24 7.42
CA GLY A 22 -29.41 2.22 6.73
C GLY A 22 -30.76 1.67 6.31
N SER A 23 -30.83 0.44 5.80
CA SER A 23 -32.08 -0.16 5.34
C SER A 23 -33.05 -0.41 6.50
N SER A 24 -32.52 -0.81 7.65
CA SER A 24 -33.32 -1.03 8.86
C SER A 24 -33.79 0.30 9.45
N LEU A 25 -32.92 1.32 9.46
CA LEU A 25 -33.33 2.68 9.82
C LEU A 25 -34.42 3.23 8.89
N ALA A 26 -34.32 3.01 7.58
CA ALA A 26 -35.34 3.43 6.62
C ALA A 26 -36.70 2.81 6.94
N ARG A 27 -36.73 1.49 7.21
CA ARG A 27 -37.96 0.78 7.61
C ARG A 27 -38.55 1.31 8.92
N MET A 28 -37.72 1.56 9.92
CA MET A 28 -38.18 2.10 11.21
C MET A 28 -38.70 3.54 11.10
N LEU A 29 -38.05 4.38 10.31
CA LEU A 29 -38.49 5.75 10.04
C LEU A 29 -39.83 5.75 9.28
N ALA A 30 -39.96 4.89 8.28
CA ALA A 30 -41.19 4.67 7.51
C ALA A 30 -42.35 4.23 8.43
N GLN A 31 -42.13 3.20 9.25
CA GLN A 31 -43.09 2.70 10.25
C GLN A 31 -43.48 3.76 11.28
N ALA A 32 -42.58 4.69 11.60
CA ALA A 32 -42.86 5.81 12.51
C ALA A 32 -43.59 6.99 11.83
N GLY A 33 -44.00 6.84 10.57
CA GLY A 33 -44.77 7.85 9.84
C GLY A 33 -43.93 8.97 9.23
N ALA A 34 -42.61 8.83 9.13
CA ALA A 34 -41.77 9.84 8.48
C ALA A 34 -42.07 9.94 6.96
N ARG A 35 -41.84 11.12 6.38
CA ARG A 35 -41.66 11.28 4.93
C ARG A 35 -40.17 11.16 4.65
N LEU A 36 -39.76 10.21 3.83
CA LEU A 36 -38.35 9.89 3.62
C LEU A 36 -37.86 10.46 2.29
N VAL A 37 -36.71 11.11 2.32
CA VAL A 37 -35.83 11.22 1.15
C VAL A 37 -34.61 10.39 1.47
N PHE A 38 -34.31 9.37 0.67
CA PHE A 38 -33.22 8.45 0.99
C PHE A 38 -32.28 8.27 -0.18
N SER A 39 -30.99 8.14 0.15
CA SER A 39 -29.90 8.27 -0.81
C SER A 39 -28.88 7.15 -0.68
N ALA A 40 -28.48 6.63 -1.83
CA ALA A 40 -27.34 5.74 -2.03
C ALA A 40 -26.87 5.82 -3.48
N ARG A 41 -25.88 5.00 -3.85
CA ARG A 41 -25.29 4.94 -5.19
C ARG A 41 -26.02 4.02 -6.16
N SER A 42 -26.84 3.08 -5.67
CA SER A 42 -27.53 2.09 -6.50
C SER A 42 -29.01 2.42 -6.57
N ARG A 43 -29.48 2.77 -7.77
CA ARG A 43 -30.90 3.07 -8.02
C ARG A 43 -31.76 1.84 -7.75
N THR A 44 -31.35 0.69 -8.30
CA THR A 44 -32.07 -0.58 -8.14
C THR A 44 -32.25 -0.94 -6.67
N ALA A 45 -31.20 -0.87 -5.86
CA ALA A 45 -31.30 -1.20 -4.43
C ALA A 45 -32.18 -0.19 -3.65
N LEU A 46 -32.22 1.07 -4.07
CA LEU A 46 -33.11 2.07 -3.48
C LEU A 46 -34.57 1.81 -3.87
N GLU A 47 -34.84 1.41 -5.10
CA GLU A 47 -36.19 1.05 -5.58
C GLU A 47 -36.72 -0.20 -4.88
N GLU A 48 -35.89 -1.24 -4.73
CA GLU A 48 -36.20 -2.42 -3.94
C GLU A 48 -36.48 -2.08 -2.47
N LEU A 49 -35.65 -1.23 -1.86
CA LEU A 49 -35.87 -0.76 -0.50
C LEU A 49 -37.19 0.00 -0.40
N ARG A 50 -37.47 0.92 -1.33
CA ARG A 50 -38.73 1.69 -1.40
C ARG A 50 -39.92 0.76 -1.36
N ALA A 51 -39.94 -0.22 -2.27
CA ALA A 51 -41.04 -1.17 -2.41
C ALA A 51 -41.29 -1.99 -1.13
N ALA A 52 -40.26 -2.16 -0.30
CA ALA A 52 -40.34 -2.91 0.95
C ALA A 52 -40.67 -2.04 2.19
N LEU A 53 -40.87 -0.72 2.06
CA LEU A 53 -41.27 0.16 3.16
C LEU A 53 -42.77 0.03 3.46
N ALA A 54 -43.19 0.42 4.67
CA ALA A 54 -44.59 0.37 5.09
C ALA A 54 -45.49 1.37 4.33
N ASN A 55 -44.90 2.46 3.84
CA ASN A 55 -45.54 3.61 3.20
C ASN A 55 -44.64 4.13 2.05
N PRO A 56 -44.49 3.32 0.98
CA PRO A 56 -43.60 3.61 -0.16
C PRO A 56 -43.93 4.90 -0.92
N GLU A 57 -45.18 5.36 -0.84
CA GLU A 57 -45.67 6.63 -1.41
C GLU A 57 -45.16 7.86 -0.66
N ARG A 58 -44.66 7.69 0.57
CA ARG A 58 -44.06 8.74 1.39
C ARG A 58 -42.52 8.70 1.36
N ALA A 59 -41.93 7.98 0.42
CA ALA A 59 -40.50 7.79 0.32
C ALA A 59 -39.99 8.12 -1.08
N GLU A 60 -39.12 9.11 -1.20
CA GLU A 60 -38.50 9.54 -2.45
C GLU A 60 -37.01 9.24 -2.51
N ILE A 61 -36.54 8.96 -3.72
CA ILE A 61 -35.16 8.55 -3.99
C ILE A 61 -34.39 9.73 -4.57
N VAL A 62 -33.27 10.08 -3.94
CA VAL A 62 -32.26 10.96 -4.55
C VAL A 62 -30.94 10.22 -4.57
N MET A 63 -30.42 9.98 -5.78
CA MET A 63 -29.14 9.32 -5.98
C MET A 63 -28.00 10.28 -5.61
N ALA A 64 -26.97 9.81 -4.92
CA ALA A 64 -25.76 10.60 -4.69
C ALA A 64 -24.54 9.70 -4.46
N ASP A 65 -23.41 10.09 -5.03
CA ASP A 65 -22.11 9.54 -4.66
C ASP A 65 -21.39 10.49 -3.70
N LEU A 66 -21.42 10.16 -2.42
CA LEU A 66 -20.83 11.01 -1.38
C LEU A 66 -19.30 11.00 -1.36
N SER A 67 -18.65 10.29 -2.28
CA SER A 67 -17.20 10.40 -2.51
C SER A 67 -16.82 11.49 -3.51
N VAL A 68 -17.81 12.10 -4.19
CA VAL A 68 -17.57 13.18 -5.13
C VAL A 68 -17.80 14.51 -4.43
N THR A 69 -16.77 15.36 -4.46
CA THR A 69 -16.84 16.69 -3.86
C THR A 69 -18.00 17.50 -4.46
N GLY A 70 -18.83 18.07 -3.58
CA GLY A 70 -20.00 18.87 -3.97
C GLY A 70 -21.32 18.09 -4.09
N GLU A 71 -21.30 16.76 -4.10
CA GLU A 71 -22.52 15.94 -4.14
C GLU A 71 -23.35 16.08 -2.86
N GLY A 72 -22.72 16.20 -1.69
CA GLY A 72 -23.42 16.39 -0.42
C GLY A 72 -24.37 17.61 -0.42
N PRO A 73 -23.88 18.83 -0.74
CA PRO A 73 -24.73 20.01 -0.88
C PRO A 73 -25.78 19.89 -2.00
N ARG A 74 -25.49 19.20 -3.12
CA ARG A 74 -26.47 18.95 -4.17
C ARG A 74 -27.62 18.09 -3.65
N LEU A 75 -27.29 16.96 -3.01
CA LEU A 75 -28.24 16.05 -2.39
C LEU A 75 -29.15 16.79 -1.39
N ALA A 76 -28.57 17.63 -0.53
CA ALA A 76 -29.33 18.41 0.44
C ALA A 76 -30.37 19.32 -0.22
N ARG A 77 -29.97 20.08 -1.26
CA ARG A 77 -30.86 20.99 -2.00
C ARG A 77 -31.97 20.25 -2.75
N GLU A 78 -31.62 19.15 -3.41
CA GLU A 78 -32.59 18.35 -4.16
C GLU A 78 -33.60 17.70 -3.20
N ALA A 79 -33.13 17.15 -2.08
CA ALA A 79 -33.99 16.62 -1.03
C ALA A 79 -34.93 17.69 -0.44
N GLU A 80 -34.43 18.91 -0.20
CA GLU A 80 -35.27 20.04 0.23
C GLU A 80 -36.31 20.42 -0.82
N SER A 81 -35.98 20.36 -2.12
CA SER A 81 -36.91 20.75 -3.20
C SER A 81 -38.15 19.85 -3.31
N ILE A 82 -38.04 18.57 -2.90
CA ILE A 82 -39.13 17.59 -2.99
C ILE A 82 -40.28 17.93 -2.04
N TYR A 83 -39.97 18.28 -0.79
CA TYR A 83 -40.97 18.55 0.25
C TYR A 83 -40.93 19.98 0.78
N GLY A 84 -40.14 20.86 0.16
CA GLY A 84 -39.92 22.26 0.55
C GLY A 84 -39.08 22.47 1.81
N ARG A 85 -38.70 21.39 2.51
CA ARG A 85 -37.85 21.42 3.71
C ARG A 85 -37.32 20.02 4.05
N ILE A 86 -36.26 19.98 4.87
CA ILE A 86 -35.84 18.78 5.60
C ILE A 86 -35.90 19.08 7.11
N ASP A 87 -36.65 18.28 7.86
CA ASP A 87 -36.78 18.42 9.31
C ASP A 87 -35.64 17.68 10.04
N VAL A 88 -35.22 16.53 9.51
CA VAL A 88 -34.16 15.69 10.08
C VAL A 88 -33.20 15.23 8.98
N VAL A 89 -31.90 15.30 9.22
CA VAL A 89 -30.92 14.58 8.42
C VAL A 89 -30.26 13.50 9.28
N VAL A 90 -30.22 12.28 8.74
CA VAL A 90 -29.52 11.13 9.32
C VAL A 90 -28.31 10.83 8.43
N ASN A 91 -27.16 11.36 8.84
CA ASN A 91 -25.86 11.10 8.24
C ASN A 91 -25.38 9.71 8.66
N ASN A 92 -25.85 8.69 7.93
CA ASN A 92 -25.54 7.28 8.18
C ASN A 92 -24.52 6.71 7.18
N ALA A 93 -24.41 7.29 5.98
CA ALA A 93 -23.41 6.84 5.01
C ALA A 93 -21.99 6.85 5.60
N GLY A 94 -21.27 5.76 5.36
CA GLY A 94 -19.88 5.64 5.73
C GLY A 94 -19.32 4.26 5.40
N LEU A 95 -17.99 4.16 5.43
CA LEU A 95 -17.26 2.92 5.23
C LEU A 95 -16.09 2.82 6.20
N GLY A 96 -15.66 1.58 6.46
CA GLY A 96 -14.45 1.30 7.22
C GLY A 96 -13.21 1.35 6.32
N TYR A 97 -12.05 1.49 6.94
CA TYR A 97 -10.77 1.26 6.27
C TYR A 97 -9.81 0.59 7.24
N PHE A 98 -9.45 -0.65 6.92
CA PHE A 98 -8.51 -1.46 7.69
C PHE A 98 -7.11 -1.39 7.06
N ALA A 99 -6.21 -0.61 7.67
CA ALA A 99 -4.83 -0.38 7.26
C ALA A 99 -4.01 0.09 8.47
N THR A 100 -2.73 -0.29 8.57
CA THR A 100 -1.83 0.49 9.45
C THR A 100 -1.60 1.87 8.84
N MET A 101 -1.16 2.83 9.66
CA MET A 101 -1.03 4.22 9.20
C MET A 101 0.05 4.41 8.13
N ASP A 102 1.06 3.54 8.11
CA ASP A 102 2.13 3.51 7.12
C ASP A 102 1.78 2.74 5.84
N GLU A 103 0.76 1.87 5.89
CA GLU A 103 0.25 1.11 4.73
C GLU A 103 -0.90 1.81 4.01
N ALA A 104 -1.59 2.72 4.69
CA ALA A 104 -2.79 3.36 4.17
C ALA A 104 -2.49 4.08 2.84
N ASP A 105 -3.10 3.61 1.77
CA ASP A 105 -3.07 4.23 0.46
C ASP A 105 -3.68 5.64 0.52
N GLU A 106 -2.98 6.60 -0.09
CA GLU A 106 -3.34 8.02 -0.02
C GLU A 106 -4.70 8.30 -0.67
N GLU A 107 -5.02 7.66 -1.80
CA GLU A 107 -6.28 7.86 -2.50
C GLU A 107 -7.45 7.27 -1.71
N ARG A 108 -7.28 6.06 -1.16
CA ARG A 108 -8.26 5.42 -0.27
C ARG A 108 -8.49 6.21 1.01
N LEU A 109 -7.44 6.79 1.59
CA LEU A 109 -7.54 7.65 2.76
C LEU A 109 -8.35 8.92 2.44
N ARG A 110 -8.09 9.57 1.31
CA ARG A 110 -8.88 10.74 0.87
C ARG A 110 -10.33 10.39 0.61
N TYR A 111 -10.57 9.30 -0.11
CA TYR A 111 -11.91 8.77 -0.38
C TYR A 111 -12.69 8.50 0.93
N LEU A 112 -12.03 7.89 1.91
CA LEU A 112 -12.61 7.63 3.23
C LEU A 112 -13.05 8.93 3.93
N PHE A 113 -12.19 9.95 3.95
CA PHE A 113 -12.51 11.24 4.57
C PHE A 113 -13.62 11.98 3.82
N GLU A 114 -13.67 11.88 2.49
CA GLU A 114 -14.72 12.50 1.69
C GLU A 114 -16.10 11.95 2.09
N VAL A 115 -16.24 10.62 2.14
CA VAL A 115 -17.51 9.97 2.48
C VAL A 115 -17.85 10.10 3.97
N ASN A 116 -16.90 9.83 4.86
CA ASN A 116 -17.18 9.73 6.30
C ASN A 116 -17.23 11.09 7.02
N MET A 117 -16.63 12.14 6.45
CA MET A 117 -16.47 13.42 7.14
C MET A 117 -16.93 14.61 6.29
N PHE A 118 -16.35 14.83 5.10
CA PHE A 118 -16.65 16.03 4.32
C PHE A 118 -18.10 16.06 3.82
N ALA A 119 -18.60 14.96 3.26
CA ALA A 119 -19.98 14.86 2.79
C ALA A 119 -21.03 15.11 3.89
N PRO A 120 -21.03 14.42 5.05
CA PRO A 120 -22.02 14.69 6.11
C PRO A 120 -21.92 16.11 6.68
N LEU A 121 -20.70 16.68 6.77
CA LEU A 121 -20.51 18.08 7.15
C LEU A 121 -21.13 19.03 6.12
N ALA A 122 -20.91 18.78 4.83
CA ALA A 122 -21.42 19.62 3.76
C ALA A 122 -22.96 19.56 3.64
N ILE A 123 -23.55 18.38 3.83
CA ILE A 123 -25.01 18.20 3.91
C ILE A 123 -25.59 19.00 5.08
N ALA A 124 -25.03 18.84 6.28
CA ALA A 124 -25.47 19.57 7.47
C ALA A 124 -25.42 21.09 7.24
N ARG A 125 -24.29 21.60 6.72
CA ARG A 125 -24.11 23.02 6.40
C ARG A 125 -25.13 23.55 5.39
N ALA A 126 -25.52 22.75 4.41
CA ALA A 126 -26.51 23.14 3.41
C ALA A 126 -27.93 23.26 4.00
N LEU A 127 -28.30 22.40 4.96
CA LEU A 127 -29.64 22.38 5.56
C LEU A 127 -29.83 23.36 6.73
N ILE A 128 -28.75 23.75 7.40
CA ILE A 128 -28.79 24.62 8.60
C ILE A 128 -29.52 25.95 8.36
N PRO A 129 -29.31 26.70 7.26
CA PRO A 129 -30.02 27.96 7.03
C PRO A 129 -31.54 27.78 7.07
N GLY A 130 -32.07 26.75 6.40
CA GLY A 130 -33.49 26.42 6.41
C GLY A 130 -33.99 26.00 7.79
N MET A 131 -33.22 25.16 8.49
CA MET A 131 -33.57 24.72 9.85
C MET A 131 -33.62 25.89 10.85
N LYS A 132 -32.66 26.82 10.76
CA LYS A 132 -32.61 28.05 11.58
C LYS A 132 -33.82 28.95 11.31
N ALA A 133 -34.16 29.17 10.04
CA ALA A 133 -35.31 30.00 9.66
C ALA A 133 -36.63 29.47 10.25
N ARG A 134 -36.76 28.15 10.40
CA ARG A 134 -37.92 27.50 11.00
C ARG A 134 -37.86 27.39 12.53
N GLY A 135 -36.73 27.73 13.15
CA GLY A 135 -36.49 27.49 14.58
C GLY A 135 -36.55 26.00 14.96
N SER A 136 -36.36 25.09 14.00
CA SER A 136 -36.49 23.65 14.22
C SER A 136 -35.72 22.86 13.17
N GLY A 137 -34.90 21.92 13.64
CA GLY A 137 -34.23 20.94 12.80
C GLY A 137 -33.46 19.94 13.64
N ARG A 138 -33.09 18.81 13.05
CA ARG A 138 -32.30 17.79 13.73
C ARG A 138 -31.26 17.17 12.81
N ILE A 139 -30.01 17.15 13.27
CA ILE A 139 -28.86 16.57 12.58
C ILE A 139 -28.40 15.37 13.41
N VAL A 140 -28.57 14.17 12.86
CA VAL A 140 -28.19 12.90 13.50
C VAL A 140 -27.00 12.33 12.75
N ASN A 141 -25.87 12.17 13.42
CA ASN A 141 -24.66 11.60 12.84
C ASN A 141 -24.40 10.22 13.42
N VAL A 142 -24.26 9.22 12.55
CA VAL A 142 -23.79 7.89 12.92
C VAL A 142 -22.27 7.90 12.90
N VAL A 143 -21.68 8.02 14.10
CA VAL A 143 -20.23 8.03 14.32
C VAL A 143 -19.78 6.59 14.59
N SER A 144 -18.86 6.39 15.54
CA SER A 144 -18.37 5.10 16.00
C SER A 144 -17.54 5.35 17.25
N PHE A 145 -17.57 4.43 18.22
CA PHE A 145 -16.64 4.49 19.35
C PHE A 145 -15.17 4.41 18.90
N ALA A 146 -14.88 3.80 17.74
CA ALA A 146 -13.55 3.75 17.14
C ALA A 146 -12.98 5.14 16.84
N GLY A 147 -13.83 6.18 16.75
CA GLY A 147 -13.40 7.58 16.65
C GLY A 147 -12.91 8.18 17.97
N ARG A 148 -12.77 7.40 19.05
CA ARG A 148 -12.33 7.89 20.38
C ARG A 148 -11.31 6.97 21.06
N VAL A 149 -10.90 5.88 20.42
CA VAL A 149 -9.98 4.88 20.95
C VAL A 149 -8.94 4.54 19.87
N PRO A 150 -7.63 4.48 20.19
CA PRO A 150 -6.61 4.07 19.24
C PRO A 150 -6.67 2.56 18.97
N ILE A 151 -7.50 2.16 18.01
CA ILE A 151 -7.64 0.77 17.59
C ILE A 151 -6.69 0.50 16.43
N VAL A 152 -5.85 -0.52 16.59
CA VAL A 152 -4.89 -0.98 15.57
C VAL A 152 -5.62 -1.31 14.25
N THR A 153 -4.96 -1.04 13.12
CA THR A 153 -5.49 -1.09 11.73
C THR A 153 -6.71 -0.20 11.43
N ASN A 154 -7.25 0.51 12.43
CA ASN A 154 -8.42 1.36 12.28
C ASN A 154 -8.08 2.85 12.35
N GLY A 155 -6.80 3.22 12.24
CA GLY A 155 -6.34 4.60 12.44
C GLY A 155 -7.00 5.60 11.48
N SER A 156 -7.03 5.29 10.17
CA SER A 156 -7.67 6.12 9.15
C SER A 156 -9.18 6.25 9.37
N TYR A 157 -9.86 5.12 9.63
CA TYR A 157 -11.30 5.10 9.91
C TYR A 157 -11.66 5.85 11.19
N GLY A 158 -11.00 5.51 12.30
CA GLY A 158 -11.11 6.17 13.59
C GLY A 158 -10.89 7.67 13.44
N GLY A 159 -9.80 8.08 12.78
CA GLY A 159 -9.51 9.49 12.50
C GLY A 159 -10.64 10.22 11.75
N SER A 160 -11.20 9.61 10.70
CA SER A 160 -12.32 10.20 9.95
C SER A 160 -13.56 10.42 10.83
N LYS A 161 -13.88 9.46 11.72
CA LYS A 161 -15.00 9.54 12.65
C LYS A 161 -14.72 10.47 13.83
N SER A 162 -13.47 10.58 14.29
CA SER A 162 -13.03 11.58 15.28
C SER A 162 -13.23 13.00 14.74
N ALA A 163 -12.82 13.24 13.49
CA ALA A 163 -12.96 14.53 12.82
C ALA A 163 -14.43 14.93 12.66
N LEU A 164 -15.28 14.01 12.18
CA LEU A 164 -16.73 14.26 12.12
C LEU A 164 -17.31 14.59 13.50
N ALA A 165 -16.96 13.78 14.52
CA ALA A 165 -17.50 13.93 15.86
C ALA A 165 -17.19 15.31 16.46
N ILE A 166 -15.94 15.76 16.38
CA ILE A 166 -15.54 17.05 16.96
C ILE A 166 -16.20 18.21 16.21
N MET A 167 -16.22 18.17 14.86
CA MET A 167 -16.84 19.22 14.06
C MET A 167 -18.35 19.33 14.34
N MET A 168 -19.07 18.20 14.43
CA MET A 168 -20.50 18.19 14.72
C MET A 168 -20.81 18.59 16.17
N ASN A 169 -19.93 18.27 17.13
CA ASN A 169 -20.07 18.75 18.50
C ASN A 169 -19.85 20.26 18.61
N THR A 170 -18.88 20.81 17.87
CA THR A 170 -18.67 22.25 17.79
C THR A 170 -19.91 22.91 17.18
N MET A 171 -20.42 22.37 16.07
CA MET A 171 -21.66 22.84 15.43
C MET A 171 -22.85 22.81 16.39
N ARG A 172 -22.97 21.81 17.26
CA ARG A 172 -24.00 21.76 18.31
C ARG A 172 -23.95 22.96 19.26
N LEU A 173 -22.74 23.40 19.63
CA LEU A 173 -22.55 24.56 20.49
C LEU A 173 -22.88 25.85 19.74
N GLU A 174 -22.44 25.96 18.49
CA GLU A 174 -22.71 27.11 17.61
C GLU A 174 -24.21 27.28 17.28
N LEU A 175 -24.98 26.18 17.30
CA LEU A 175 -26.42 26.17 17.03
C LEU A 175 -27.28 26.26 18.29
N ALA A 176 -26.67 26.37 19.48
CA ALA A 176 -27.41 26.48 20.73
C ALA A 176 -28.39 27.68 20.68
N GLY A 177 -29.65 27.46 21.07
CA GLY A 177 -30.70 28.49 21.05
C GLY A 177 -31.39 28.70 19.70
N THR A 178 -30.90 28.10 18.60
CA THR A 178 -31.52 28.24 17.26
C THR A 178 -32.67 27.26 17.01
N GLY A 179 -32.89 26.30 17.93
CA GLY A 179 -33.85 25.21 17.75
C GLY A 179 -33.37 24.07 16.84
N VAL A 180 -32.12 24.13 16.37
CA VAL A 180 -31.48 23.05 15.60
C VAL A 180 -30.69 22.13 16.55
N ASP A 181 -31.15 20.89 16.64
CA ASP A 181 -30.55 19.85 17.47
C ASP A 181 -29.44 19.12 16.69
N VAL A 182 -28.31 18.85 17.33
CA VAL A 182 -27.26 17.98 16.79
C VAL A 182 -27.03 16.81 17.74
N ILE A 183 -27.07 15.58 17.20
CA ILE A 183 -26.93 14.33 17.93
C ILE A 183 -25.84 13.50 17.27
N ASN A 184 -24.77 13.21 18.01
CA ASN A 184 -23.75 12.27 17.60
C ASN A 184 -24.00 10.95 18.30
N ILE A 185 -24.28 9.90 17.53
CA ILE A 185 -24.52 8.56 18.07
C ILE A 185 -23.24 7.74 17.87
N TYR A 186 -22.81 7.05 18.91
CA TYR A 186 -21.63 6.18 18.96
C TYR A 186 -22.10 4.74 19.16
N PRO A 187 -22.40 4.01 18.06
CA PRO A 187 -22.61 2.57 18.13
C PRO A 187 -21.34 1.84 18.57
N GLY A 188 -21.53 0.69 19.21
CA GLY A 188 -20.48 -0.31 19.43
C GLY A 188 -20.13 -1.08 18.15
N THR A 189 -19.39 -2.18 18.28
CA THR A 189 -19.21 -3.12 17.17
C THR A 189 -20.55 -3.75 16.81
N ALA A 190 -20.96 -3.67 15.55
CA ALA A 190 -22.20 -4.24 15.06
C ALA A 190 -21.87 -5.27 13.96
N ALA A 191 -22.48 -6.46 14.02
CA ALA A 191 -22.38 -7.48 12.97
C ALA A 191 -23.17 -7.01 11.73
N THR A 192 -22.58 -6.08 10.98
CA THR A 192 -23.21 -5.41 9.85
C THR A 192 -22.38 -5.59 8.57
N ALA A 193 -23.02 -5.35 7.43
CA ALA A 193 -22.36 -5.24 6.12
C ALA A 193 -21.28 -4.13 6.06
N PHE A 194 -21.09 -3.36 7.13
CA PHE A 194 -20.07 -2.33 7.26
C PHE A 194 -18.65 -2.90 7.14
N GLU A 195 -18.37 -4.04 7.80
CA GLU A 195 -17.07 -4.69 7.63
C GLU A 195 -16.96 -5.33 6.24
N GLU A 196 -18.05 -5.83 5.65
CA GLU A 196 -18.01 -6.47 4.32
C GLU A 196 -17.60 -5.48 3.22
N ASN A 197 -18.08 -4.24 3.31
CA ASN A 197 -17.81 -3.18 2.35
C ASN A 197 -16.68 -2.22 2.77
N ALA A 198 -15.97 -2.52 3.85
CA ALA A 198 -14.81 -1.72 4.27
C ALA A 198 -13.65 -1.86 3.27
N LEU A 199 -12.92 -0.76 3.06
CA LEU A 199 -11.64 -0.80 2.39
C LEU A 199 -10.64 -1.61 3.23
N ARG A 200 -9.75 -2.34 2.57
CA ARG A 200 -8.73 -3.15 3.20
C ARG A 200 -7.44 -3.08 2.42
N GLU A 201 -6.34 -2.81 3.12
CA GLU A 201 -5.04 -3.15 2.58
C GLU A 201 -4.78 -4.64 2.74
N PRO A 202 -3.98 -5.23 1.83
CA PRO A 202 -3.12 -6.37 2.13
C PRO A 202 -3.88 -7.60 2.55
N GLY A 203 -4.32 -7.63 3.78
CA GLY A 203 -4.84 -8.75 4.53
C GLY A 203 -5.01 -8.34 5.99
N ARG A 204 -5.42 -7.09 6.09
CA ARG A 204 -6.05 -6.54 7.26
C ARG A 204 -7.44 -7.12 7.28
N ASP A 205 -7.52 -8.28 7.93
CA ASP A 205 -8.77 -8.98 8.13
C ASP A 205 -9.66 -8.20 9.10
N ARG A 206 -10.90 -8.67 9.27
CA ARG A 206 -11.87 -8.01 10.17
C ARG A 206 -11.34 -7.99 11.60
N ILE A 207 -11.59 -6.88 12.30
CA ILE A 207 -11.27 -6.79 13.74
C ILE A 207 -12.26 -7.63 14.57
N CYS A 208 -13.47 -7.84 14.05
CA CYS A 208 -14.58 -8.52 14.70
C CYS A 208 -14.72 -9.97 14.18
N PRO A 209 -14.49 -11.01 15.00
CA PRO A 209 -14.76 -12.40 14.62
C PRO A 209 -16.27 -12.61 14.52
N ARG A 210 -16.76 -13.11 13.37
CA ARG A 210 -18.22 -13.30 13.09
C ARG A 210 -18.96 -14.09 14.18
N GLU A 211 -18.27 -14.93 14.93
CA GLU A 211 -18.86 -15.85 15.91
C GLU A 211 -19.09 -15.23 17.31
N THR A 212 -18.49 -14.06 17.61
CA THR A 212 -18.46 -13.54 18.99
C THR A 212 -18.69 -12.03 19.13
N CYS A 213 -18.89 -11.28 18.04
CA CYS A 213 -18.81 -9.83 18.09
C CYS A 213 -20.03 -9.12 17.46
N GLY A 214 -20.72 -8.34 18.31
CA GLY A 214 -21.71 -7.32 17.96
C GLY A 214 -23.19 -7.75 18.01
N ASP A 215 -24.06 -6.77 18.26
CA ASP A 215 -25.52 -6.95 18.22
C ASP A 215 -26.01 -7.07 16.76
N PRO A 216 -27.13 -7.78 16.51
CA PRO A 216 -27.74 -7.86 15.18
C PRO A 216 -27.99 -6.48 14.57
N ARG A 217 -27.84 -6.35 13.24
CA ARG A 217 -28.03 -5.07 12.52
C ARG A 217 -29.33 -4.34 12.89
N ASP A 218 -30.42 -5.10 13.09
CA ASP A 218 -31.74 -4.55 13.39
C ASP A 218 -31.83 -4.06 14.84
N GLU A 219 -31.09 -4.66 15.75
CA GLU A 219 -30.98 -4.20 17.13
C GLU A 219 -30.21 -2.88 17.20
N VAL A 220 -29.05 -2.80 16.55
CA VAL A 220 -28.28 -1.54 16.49
C VAL A 220 -29.08 -0.45 15.78
N ALA A 221 -29.79 -0.76 14.69
CA ALA A 221 -30.69 0.19 14.03
C ALA A 221 -31.77 0.71 14.99
N ARG A 222 -32.37 -0.19 15.79
CA ARG A 222 -33.38 0.17 16.79
C ARG A 222 -32.79 1.08 17.87
N GLU A 223 -31.59 0.81 18.34
CA GLU A 223 -30.91 1.64 19.33
C GLU A 223 -30.53 3.02 18.77
N VAL A 224 -29.99 3.07 17.55
CA VAL A 224 -29.71 4.33 16.84
C VAL A 224 -31.01 5.13 16.67
N PHE A 225 -32.09 4.47 16.24
CA PHE A 225 -33.40 5.10 16.09
C PHE A 225 -33.94 5.63 17.43
N GLU A 226 -33.89 4.87 18.51
CA GLU A 226 -34.30 5.35 19.84
C GLU A 226 -33.43 6.48 20.38
N ALA A 227 -32.10 6.38 20.22
CA ALA A 227 -31.16 7.42 20.63
C ALA A 227 -31.37 8.73 19.86
N SER A 228 -31.72 8.64 18.58
CA SER A 228 -32.03 9.79 17.73
C SER A 228 -33.26 10.57 18.20
N LYS A 229 -34.15 9.96 19.00
CA LYS A 229 -35.33 10.63 19.59
C LYS A 229 -34.98 11.42 20.85
N GLY A 230 -33.81 11.19 21.44
CA GLY A 230 -33.37 11.77 22.70
C GLY A 230 -32.96 13.24 22.60
N MET A 231 -32.37 13.74 23.69
CA MET A 231 -31.82 15.09 23.76
C MET A 231 -30.56 15.25 22.88
N PRO A 232 -30.25 16.47 22.39
CA PRO A 232 -28.99 16.79 21.70
C PRO A 232 -27.76 16.35 22.48
N GLY A 233 -26.66 16.09 21.76
CA GLY A 233 -25.37 15.70 22.34
C GLY A 233 -24.89 14.32 21.92
N GLU A 234 -24.00 13.77 22.72
CA GLU A 234 -23.40 12.46 22.47
C GLU A 234 -24.25 11.34 23.05
N LYS A 235 -24.60 10.36 22.22
CA LYS A 235 -25.31 9.13 22.61
C LYS A 235 -24.41 7.94 22.42
N TRP A 236 -23.93 7.39 23.52
CA TRP A 236 -23.14 6.17 23.52
C TRP A 236 -24.08 4.98 23.73
N LEU A 237 -24.15 4.10 22.73
CA LEU A 237 -24.97 2.90 22.80
C LEU A 237 -24.25 1.81 23.61
N ASP A 238 -22.95 1.66 23.37
CA ASP A 238 -22.09 0.77 24.13
C ASP A 238 -21.41 1.48 25.32
N ARG A 239 -21.78 1.07 26.54
CA ARG A 239 -21.21 1.59 27.78
C ARG A 239 -19.73 1.20 27.94
N SER A 240 -19.33 0.03 27.43
CA SER A 240 -17.96 -0.46 27.52
C SER A 240 -17.03 0.34 26.61
N GLY A 241 -17.44 0.61 25.36
CA GLY A 241 -16.76 1.51 24.45
C GLY A 241 -16.63 2.93 24.99
N ARG A 242 -17.66 3.47 25.66
CA ARG A 242 -17.58 4.77 26.34
C ARG A 242 -16.54 4.77 27.46
N ALA A 243 -16.52 3.75 28.31
CA ALA A 243 -15.54 3.63 29.38
C ALA A 243 -14.12 3.53 28.80
N MET A 244 -13.93 2.77 27.72
CA MET A 244 -12.64 2.62 27.05
C MET A 244 -12.14 3.94 26.44
N ALA A 245 -13.03 4.75 25.85
CA ALA A 245 -12.71 6.08 25.36
C ALA A 245 -12.23 7.02 26.48
N VAL A 246 -12.92 7.03 27.63
CA VAL A 246 -12.50 7.83 28.80
C VAL A 246 -11.16 7.35 29.35
N LEU A 247 -10.98 6.03 29.48
CA LEU A 247 -9.72 5.44 29.95
C LEU A 247 -8.55 5.75 29.00
N SER A 248 -8.80 5.83 27.69
CA SER A 248 -7.76 6.15 26.70
C SER A 248 -7.22 7.57 26.88
N LEU A 249 -8.07 8.50 27.34
CA LEU A 249 -7.68 9.88 27.64
C LEU A 249 -6.91 9.99 28.98
N LEU A 250 -7.35 9.27 30.01
CA LEU A 250 -6.79 9.39 31.36
C LEU A 250 -5.56 8.51 31.60
N TRP A 251 -5.50 7.33 30.97
CA TRP A 251 -4.43 6.33 31.15
C TRP A 251 -4.07 5.61 29.84
N PRO A 252 -3.50 6.32 28.84
CA PRO A 252 -3.20 5.75 27.52
C PRO A 252 -2.37 4.46 27.59
N ARG A 253 -1.29 4.45 28.39
CA ARG A 253 -0.43 3.26 28.59
C ARG A 253 -1.14 2.03 29.16
N ARG A 254 -2.21 2.21 29.94
CA ARG A 254 -3.00 1.08 30.48
C ARG A 254 -3.92 0.52 29.41
N VAL A 255 -4.51 1.39 28.59
CA VAL A 255 -5.36 0.97 27.46
C VAL A 255 -4.51 0.29 26.40
N GLU A 256 -3.34 0.83 26.04
CA GLU A 256 -2.38 0.19 25.13
C GLU A 256 -2.02 -1.23 25.59
N ARG A 257 -1.68 -1.42 26.87
CA ARG A 257 -1.43 -2.76 27.44
C ARG A 257 -2.63 -3.68 27.38
N ARG A 258 -3.85 -3.16 27.57
CA ARG A 258 -5.08 -3.95 27.46
C ARG A 258 -5.38 -4.35 26.01
N LEU A 259 -5.01 -3.51 25.05
CA LEU A 259 -5.13 -3.77 23.63
C LEU A 259 -3.98 -4.62 23.08
N GLU A 260 -2.93 -4.90 23.87
CA GLU A 260 -1.77 -5.70 23.46
C GLU A 260 -2.15 -7.05 22.81
N PRO A 261 -3.08 -7.86 23.34
CA PRO A 261 -3.43 -9.13 22.70
C PRO A 261 -4.16 -8.92 21.36
N LEU A 262 -4.98 -7.87 21.25
CA LEU A 262 -5.63 -7.51 19.98
C LEU A 262 -4.61 -6.96 18.99
N ARG A 263 -3.67 -6.14 19.45
CA ARG A 263 -2.53 -5.64 18.65
C ARG A 263 -1.75 -6.82 18.10
N LYS A 264 -1.36 -7.76 18.95
CA LYS A 264 -0.68 -8.99 18.54
C LYS A 264 -1.54 -9.84 17.61
N ARG A 265 -2.83 -10.01 17.87
CA ARG A 265 -3.73 -10.74 16.96
C ARG A 265 -3.90 -10.08 15.59
N VAL A 266 -3.98 -8.75 15.54
CA VAL A 266 -4.28 -8.00 14.30
C VAL A 266 -3.01 -7.67 13.51
N LEU A 267 -1.87 -7.50 14.19
CA LEU A 267 -0.56 -7.32 13.55
C LEU A 267 0.16 -8.66 13.30
N ASP A 268 0.00 -9.64 14.19
CA ASP A 268 0.73 -10.92 14.19
C ASP A 268 -0.17 -12.14 13.83
N GLY A 269 -1.51 -12.06 13.97
CA GLY A 269 -2.49 -13.10 13.58
C GLY A 269 -2.74 -14.22 14.63
N GLU A 270 -3.99 -14.44 15.10
CA GLU A 270 -4.41 -15.73 15.69
C GLU A 270 -5.37 -16.44 14.72
N GLY A 271 -4.88 -17.50 14.07
CA GLY A 271 -5.61 -18.28 13.05
C GLY A 271 -5.21 -17.88 11.63
N GLY A 272 -4.33 -18.66 11.00
CA GLY A 272 -3.68 -18.31 9.73
C GLY A 272 -4.65 -18.06 8.57
N GLY A 273 -4.45 -16.94 7.85
CA GLY A 273 -5.23 -16.68 6.65
C GLY A 273 -5.18 -15.26 6.06
N GLY A 274 -3.99 -14.66 5.91
CA GLY A 274 -3.73 -13.54 4.99
C GLY A 274 -4.20 -12.15 5.47
N THR A 275 -3.34 -11.17 5.70
CA THR A 275 -2.00 -10.86 5.19
C THR A 275 -1.52 -9.61 5.96
N PHE A 276 -0.33 -9.52 6.50
CA PHE A 276 0.72 -10.48 6.61
C PHE A 276 0.36 -11.49 7.72
N ARG A 277 0.17 -12.78 7.38
CA ARG A 277 0.94 -13.77 8.16
C ARG A 277 2.35 -13.18 8.11
N ALA A 278 3.08 -13.06 9.23
CA ALA A 278 4.52 -12.88 9.12
C ALA A 278 5.01 -14.11 8.35
N ARG A 279 4.90 -14.02 7.01
CA ARG A 279 5.27 -15.01 6.04
C ARG A 279 6.75 -15.06 6.29
N ARG A 280 7.21 -16.25 6.67
CA ARG A 280 8.56 -16.48 7.15
C ARG A 280 9.58 -15.77 6.27
N TRP A 281 9.31 -15.72 4.97
CA TRP A 281 10.04 -14.92 4.01
C TRP A 281 9.24 -13.72 3.51
N ARG A 282 9.83 -12.53 3.64
CA ARG A 282 9.36 -11.30 3.01
C ARG A 282 9.56 -11.36 1.49
N LEU A 283 10.68 -11.90 1.04
CA LEU A 283 11.06 -11.92 -0.38
C LEU A 283 11.81 -13.18 -0.74
N TRP A 284 11.41 -13.84 -1.81
CA TRP A 284 12.30 -14.70 -2.57
C TRP A 284 12.69 -14.01 -3.85
N GLN A 285 13.99 -13.94 -4.13
CA GLN A 285 14.49 -13.60 -5.45
C GLN A 285 14.88 -14.90 -6.14
N VAL A 286 14.15 -15.29 -7.18
CA VAL A 286 14.31 -16.56 -7.90
C VAL A 286 14.81 -16.27 -9.30
N GLU A 287 16.09 -16.56 -9.55
CA GLU A 287 16.68 -16.39 -10.86
C GLU A 287 16.20 -17.48 -11.80
N THR A 288 15.22 -17.14 -12.63
CA THR A 288 14.65 -18.06 -13.62
C THR A 288 15.60 -18.34 -14.77
N SER A 289 16.55 -17.43 -15.04
CA SER A 289 17.56 -17.61 -16.08
C SER A 289 18.78 -16.71 -15.87
N ILE A 290 19.97 -17.26 -16.12
CA ILE A 290 21.21 -16.49 -16.37
C ILE A 290 21.46 -16.29 -17.87
N ALA A 291 20.79 -17.07 -18.72
CA ALA A 291 20.78 -16.87 -20.16
C ALA A 291 20.15 -15.52 -20.51
N CYS A 292 20.62 -14.88 -21.58
CA CYS A 292 20.11 -13.60 -22.04
C CYS A 292 20.33 -13.46 -23.54
N ASN A 293 19.35 -12.88 -24.22
CA ASN A 293 19.37 -12.68 -25.67
C ASN A 293 20.12 -11.41 -26.12
N LEU A 294 20.70 -10.65 -25.17
CA LEU A 294 21.42 -9.40 -25.42
C LEU A 294 22.87 -9.48 -24.92
N SER A 295 23.78 -8.73 -25.54
CA SER A 295 25.19 -8.62 -25.12
C SER A 295 25.53 -7.19 -24.73
N CYS A 296 24.85 -6.66 -23.72
CA CYS A 296 24.96 -5.26 -23.31
C CYS A 296 26.40 -4.91 -22.91
N ILE A 297 26.88 -3.72 -23.26
CA ILE A 297 28.28 -3.30 -23.04
C ILE A 297 28.71 -3.29 -21.57
N MET A 298 27.75 -3.12 -20.66
CA MET A 298 27.93 -3.04 -19.22
C MET A 298 27.46 -4.31 -18.49
N CYS A 299 27.08 -5.37 -19.20
CA CYS A 299 26.52 -6.57 -18.59
C CYS A 299 27.55 -7.24 -17.65
N PRO A 300 27.30 -7.31 -16.33
CA PRO A 300 28.25 -7.93 -15.42
C PRO A 300 28.21 -9.47 -15.45
N TRP A 301 27.24 -10.04 -16.16
CA TRP A 301 26.97 -11.48 -16.17
C TRP A 301 27.44 -12.17 -17.46
N ASP A 302 28.12 -11.46 -18.36
CA ASP A 302 28.48 -11.95 -19.69
C ASP A 302 29.31 -13.24 -19.64
N GLN A 303 30.37 -13.24 -18.81
CA GLN A 303 31.23 -14.41 -18.62
C GLN A 303 30.50 -15.57 -17.95
N VAL A 304 29.67 -15.27 -16.94
CA VAL A 304 28.87 -16.28 -16.22
C VAL A 304 27.88 -16.94 -17.17
N ARG A 305 27.19 -16.14 -17.98
CA ARG A 305 26.27 -16.60 -19.02
C ARG A 305 26.99 -17.47 -20.04
N ALA A 306 28.15 -17.02 -20.53
CA ALA A 306 28.94 -17.77 -21.49
C ALA A 306 29.36 -19.15 -20.93
N ALA A 307 29.74 -19.19 -19.65
CA ALA A 307 30.08 -20.44 -18.97
C ALA A 307 28.87 -21.37 -18.74
N ALA A 308 27.68 -20.80 -18.48
CA ALA A 308 26.46 -21.58 -18.29
C ALA A 308 25.95 -22.24 -19.59
N GLY A 309 26.23 -21.65 -20.75
CA GLY A 309 25.81 -22.20 -22.05
C GLY A 309 24.30 -22.47 -22.11
N SER A 310 23.92 -23.67 -22.54
CA SER A 310 22.51 -24.11 -22.62
C SER A 310 21.89 -24.47 -21.27
N GLU A 311 22.68 -24.57 -20.19
CA GLU A 311 22.19 -24.90 -18.84
C GLU A 311 21.76 -23.66 -18.05
N GLY A 312 21.80 -22.47 -18.66
CA GLY A 312 21.47 -21.20 -18.01
C GLY A 312 19.99 -20.94 -17.71
N LEU A 313 19.13 -21.96 -17.75
CA LEU A 313 17.71 -21.89 -17.40
C LEU A 313 17.46 -22.66 -16.10
N MET A 314 16.67 -22.07 -15.20
CA MET A 314 16.23 -22.79 -14.01
C MET A 314 15.37 -23.99 -14.39
N LYS A 315 15.71 -25.16 -13.84
CA LYS A 315 14.96 -26.40 -14.10
C LYS A 315 13.70 -26.47 -13.23
N GLU A 316 12.71 -27.22 -13.69
CA GLU A 316 11.41 -27.34 -13.01
C GLU A 316 11.53 -28.00 -11.63
N GLU A 317 12.51 -28.88 -11.41
CA GLU A 317 12.69 -29.55 -10.12
C GLU A 317 13.10 -28.56 -9.01
N VAL A 318 13.80 -27.48 -9.36
CA VAL A 318 14.12 -26.39 -8.42
C VAL A 318 12.84 -25.69 -7.99
N TRP A 319 11.95 -25.36 -8.94
CA TRP A 319 10.65 -24.75 -8.62
C TRP A 319 9.76 -25.70 -7.83
N ALA A 320 9.77 -27.00 -8.17
CA ALA A 320 9.01 -28.02 -7.46
C ALA A 320 9.41 -28.13 -5.98
N ALA A 321 10.70 -27.91 -5.65
CA ALA A 321 11.17 -27.84 -4.26
C ALA A 321 10.74 -26.55 -3.53
N LEU A 322 10.51 -25.45 -4.26
CA LEU A 322 10.03 -24.19 -3.69
C LEU A 322 8.50 -24.19 -3.48
N ARG A 323 7.76 -24.86 -4.36
CA ARG A 323 6.29 -24.87 -4.42
C ARG A 323 5.59 -25.16 -3.07
N PRO A 324 6.03 -26.11 -2.23
CA PRO A 324 5.38 -26.39 -0.95
C PRO A 324 5.39 -25.23 0.04
N HIS A 325 6.34 -24.29 -0.10
CA HIS A 325 6.53 -23.20 0.86
C HIS A 325 5.93 -21.86 0.38
N LEU A 326 5.27 -21.80 -0.78
CA LEU A 326 4.70 -20.54 -1.32
C LEU A 326 3.75 -19.83 -0.34
N GLY A 327 3.04 -20.57 0.52
CA GLY A 327 2.17 -20.00 1.56
C GLY A 327 2.91 -19.20 2.63
N ASP A 328 4.22 -19.35 2.74
CA ASP A 328 5.08 -18.70 3.73
C ASP A 328 5.94 -17.56 3.15
N VAL A 329 5.68 -17.14 1.90
CA VAL A 329 6.46 -16.11 1.19
C VAL A 329 5.62 -14.91 0.79
N ALA A 330 5.94 -13.69 1.22
CA ALA A 330 5.12 -12.51 0.88
C ALA A 330 5.28 -12.05 -0.57
N SER A 331 6.51 -12.10 -1.10
CA SER A 331 6.81 -11.61 -2.44
C SER A 331 7.81 -12.51 -3.15
N ILE A 332 7.63 -12.73 -4.44
CA ILE A 332 8.57 -13.44 -5.31
C ILE A 332 8.97 -12.52 -6.47
N ASP A 333 10.26 -12.24 -6.54
CA ASP A 333 10.92 -11.57 -7.66
C ASP A 333 11.60 -12.62 -8.54
N PHE A 334 11.07 -12.86 -9.73
CA PHE A 334 11.60 -13.85 -10.69
C PHE A 334 12.81 -13.33 -11.51
N SER A 335 13.48 -12.29 -11.02
CA SER A 335 14.66 -11.69 -11.64
C SER A 335 15.98 -12.30 -11.17
N GLY A 336 16.96 -12.31 -12.07
CA GLY A 336 18.36 -12.54 -11.72
C GLY A 336 19.31 -11.78 -12.64
N GLY A 337 20.43 -12.38 -12.98
CA GLY A 337 21.43 -11.79 -13.87
C GLY A 337 21.09 -11.89 -15.37
N GLY A 338 20.27 -12.85 -15.76
CA GLY A 338 19.85 -13.05 -17.14
C GLY A 338 18.52 -12.39 -17.50
N GLU A 339 17.91 -12.87 -18.58
CA GLU A 339 16.58 -12.46 -19.04
C GLU A 339 15.54 -13.48 -18.59
N ALA A 340 14.64 -13.08 -17.70
CA ALA A 340 13.63 -13.97 -17.12
C ALA A 340 12.75 -14.66 -18.18
N LEU A 341 12.43 -13.96 -19.27
CA LEU A 341 11.60 -14.50 -20.36
C LEU A 341 12.31 -15.52 -21.26
N MET A 342 13.57 -15.84 -20.98
CA MET A 342 14.23 -17.00 -21.57
C MET A 342 13.69 -18.32 -20.99
N ASN A 343 13.11 -18.30 -19.79
CA ASN A 343 12.54 -19.49 -19.18
C ASN A 343 11.04 -19.64 -19.58
N PRO A 344 10.66 -20.70 -20.31
CA PRO A 344 9.29 -20.87 -20.78
C PRO A 344 8.28 -21.12 -19.66
N HIS A 345 8.73 -21.54 -18.47
CA HIS A 345 7.87 -21.83 -17.33
C HIS A 345 7.51 -20.59 -16.49
N LEU A 346 8.09 -19.42 -16.80
CA LEU A 346 7.86 -18.19 -16.03
C LEU A 346 6.36 -17.86 -15.85
N PRO A 347 5.50 -17.88 -16.89
CA PRO A 347 4.08 -17.61 -16.70
C PRO A 347 3.39 -18.59 -15.75
N SER A 348 3.70 -19.88 -15.83
CA SER A 348 3.11 -20.89 -14.92
C SER A 348 3.56 -20.67 -13.48
N TRP A 349 4.83 -20.34 -13.24
CA TRP A 349 5.34 -20.11 -11.89
C TRP A 349 4.78 -18.81 -11.28
N ILE A 350 4.59 -17.77 -12.08
CA ILE A 350 3.86 -16.57 -11.67
C ILE A 350 2.43 -16.93 -11.25
N ALA A 351 1.71 -17.72 -12.06
CA ALA A 351 0.33 -18.11 -11.74
C ALA A 351 0.23 -18.94 -10.46
N GLU A 352 1.15 -19.89 -10.25
CA GLU A 352 1.22 -20.68 -9.00
C GLU A 352 1.49 -19.79 -7.78
N ALA A 353 2.47 -18.89 -7.87
CA ALA A 353 2.83 -17.98 -6.78
C ALA A 353 1.70 -16.97 -6.47
N HIS A 354 1.10 -16.39 -7.51
CA HIS A 354 -0.05 -15.50 -7.37
C HIS A 354 -1.25 -16.23 -6.73
N GLY A 355 -1.53 -17.46 -7.16
CA GLY A 355 -2.56 -18.31 -6.57
C GLY A 355 -2.32 -18.64 -5.09
N ALA A 356 -1.06 -18.71 -4.66
CA ALA A 356 -0.66 -18.84 -3.26
C ALA A 356 -0.67 -17.50 -2.48
N GLY A 357 -1.09 -16.40 -3.12
CA GLY A 357 -1.19 -15.06 -2.52
C GLY A 357 0.14 -14.32 -2.39
N CYS A 358 1.18 -14.72 -3.13
CA CYS A 358 2.44 -13.97 -3.22
C CYS A 358 2.25 -12.75 -4.13
N VAL A 359 2.92 -11.64 -3.78
CA VAL A 359 3.16 -10.55 -4.75
C VAL A 359 4.25 -11.00 -5.71
N THR A 360 4.02 -10.91 -7.01
CA THR A 360 4.90 -11.45 -8.04
C THR A 360 5.38 -10.37 -9.00
N GLY A 361 6.60 -10.50 -9.46
CA GLY A 361 7.10 -9.68 -10.56
C GLY A 361 8.48 -10.08 -11.01
N PHE A 362 8.96 -9.39 -12.04
CA PHE A 362 10.27 -9.66 -12.62
C PHE A 362 10.80 -8.47 -13.39
N LEU A 363 12.10 -8.51 -13.65
CA LEU A 363 12.86 -7.59 -14.47
C LEU A 363 13.15 -8.27 -15.82
N SER A 364 12.93 -7.51 -16.89
CA SER A 364 13.26 -7.90 -18.26
C SER A 364 14.01 -6.78 -18.97
N ASN A 365 14.80 -7.14 -19.97
CA ASN A 365 15.37 -6.19 -20.93
C ASN A 365 14.33 -5.67 -21.95
N GLY A 366 13.12 -6.23 -21.94
CA GLY A 366 11.96 -5.77 -22.71
C GLY A 366 11.89 -6.27 -24.15
N SER A 367 12.97 -6.82 -24.72
CA SER A 367 13.01 -7.23 -26.13
C SER A 367 12.18 -8.48 -26.44
N LEU A 368 11.97 -9.35 -25.45
CA LEU A 368 11.19 -10.58 -25.59
C LEU A 368 9.71 -10.44 -25.16
N LEU A 369 9.27 -9.25 -24.74
CA LEU A 369 7.89 -8.97 -24.33
C LEU A 369 6.98 -8.67 -25.52
N THR A 370 6.88 -9.60 -26.46
CA THR A 370 5.88 -9.49 -27.53
C THR A 370 4.46 -9.37 -26.94
N ALA A 371 3.52 -8.79 -27.68
CA ALA A 371 2.14 -8.61 -27.20
C ALA A 371 1.49 -9.91 -26.69
N GLU A 372 1.81 -11.05 -27.31
CA GLU A 372 1.35 -12.38 -26.89
C GLU A 372 1.96 -12.78 -25.54
N ARG A 373 3.28 -12.70 -25.40
CA ARG A 373 3.98 -13.03 -24.14
C ARG A 373 3.57 -12.11 -23.01
N ALA A 374 3.45 -10.81 -23.27
CA ALA A 374 2.97 -9.83 -22.31
C ALA A 374 1.56 -10.18 -21.81
N ARG A 375 0.65 -10.59 -22.71
CA ARG A 375 -0.70 -11.03 -22.34
C ARG A 375 -0.67 -12.26 -21.45
N GLY A 376 0.09 -13.30 -21.83
CA GLY A 376 0.20 -14.52 -21.02
C GLY A 376 0.74 -14.26 -19.61
N ILE A 377 1.69 -13.34 -19.48
CA ILE A 377 2.26 -12.91 -18.20
C ILE A 377 1.25 -12.11 -17.35
N VAL A 378 0.49 -11.19 -17.96
CA VAL A 378 -0.55 -10.41 -17.26
C VAL A 378 -1.71 -11.31 -16.83
N ASP A 379 -2.13 -12.23 -17.68
CA ASP A 379 -3.21 -13.18 -17.38
C ASP A 379 -2.78 -14.18 -16.29
N ALA A 380 -1.49 -14.47 -16.15
CA ALA A 380 -0.93 -15.25 -15.04
C ALA A 380 -1.00 -14.52 -13.68
N GLY A 381 -1.35 -13.23 -13.64
CA GLY A 381 -1.54 -12.48 -12.40
C GLY A 381 -0.31 -11.74 -11.89
N VAL A 382 0.66 -11.42 -12.76
CA VAL A 382 1.85 -10.66 -12.35
C VAL A 382 1.47 -9.30 -11.73
N ASP A 383 2.11 -8.93 -10.63
CA ASP A 383 1.77 -7.69 -9.91
C ASP A 383 2.62 -6.50 -10.38
N TRP A 384 3.87 -6.72 -10.77
CA TRP A 384 4.76 -5.70 -11.31
C TRP A 384 5.71 -6.25 -12.39
N ILE A 385 6.06 -5.41 -13.37
CA ILE A 385 7.05 -5.71 -14.41
C ILE A 385 8.02 -4.54 -14.48
N ALA A 386 9.31 -4.84 -14.35
CA ALA A 386 10.39 -3.87 -14.51
C ALA A 386 11.10 -4.05 -15.86
N LEU A 387 11.18 -2.99 -16.66
CA LEU A 387 11.98 -2.98 -17.89
C LEU A 387 13.29 -2.27 -17.66
N SER A 388 14.40 -2.94 -17.95
CA SER A 388 15.72 -2.32 -17.90
C SER A 388 16.04 -1.68 -19.25
N ILE A 389 15.98 -0.34 -19.29
CA ILE A 389 16.09 0.47 -20.51
C ILE A 389 17.14 1.55 -20.28
N ASP A 390 18.21 1.56 -21.07
CA ASP A 390 19.38 2.41 -20.81
C ASP A 390 19.65 3.44 -21.91
N GLY A 391 18.61 3.77 -22.69
CA GLY A 391 18.64 4.85 -23.67
C GLY A 391 17.22 5.29 -24.02
N ALA A 392 17.00 6.60 -24.11
CA ALA A 392 15.71 7.20 -24.46
C ALA A 392 15.51 7.38 -25.98
N THR A 393 16.53 7.01 -26.77
CA THR A 393 16.57 7.14 -28.22
C THR A 393 17.22 5.91 -28.83
N GLY A 394 16.88 5.57 -30.08
CA GLY A 394 17.47 4.42 -30.77
C GLY A 394 19.00 4.46 -30.84
N ALA A 395 19.59 5.62 -31.14
CA ALA A 395 21.04 5.75 -31.22
C ALA A 395 21.77 5.35 -29.92
N VAL A 396 21.30 5.85 -28.77
CA VAL A 396 21.89 5.52 -27.46
C VAL A 396 21.52 4.11 -27.01
N TYR A 397 20.24 3.73 -27.10
CA TYR A 397 19.77 2.43 -26.65
C TYR A 397 20.45 1.27 -27.39
N ASP A 398 20.45 1.29 -28.74
CA ASP A 398 21.05 0.23 -29.56
C ASP A 398 22.58 0.18 -29.39
N SER A 399 23.22 1.32 -29.07
CA SER A 399 24.66 1.36 -28.80
C SER A 399 25.04 0.61 -27.51
N ILE A 400 24.16 0.64 -26.51
CA ILE A 400 24.38 0.03 -25.19
C ILE A 400 23.87 -1.41 -25.16
N ARG A 401 22.64 -1.64 -25.62
CA ARG A 401 21.92 -2.91 -25.58
C ARG A 401 22.16 -3.71 -26.87
N LYS A 402 23.38 -4.23 -27.06
CA LYS A 402 23.73 -4.99 -28.27
C LYS A 402 22.81 -6.19 -28.46
N GLY A 403 22.25 -6.33 -29.66
CA GLY A 403 21.26 -7.35 -30.00
C GLY A 403 19.80 -6.90 -29.81
N ALA A 404 19.57 -5.71 -29.23
CA ALA A 404 18.25 -5.12 -29.12
C ALA A 404 17.99 -4.12 -30.27
N ARG A 405 16.72 -3.74 -30.42
CA ARG A 405 16.26 -2.69 -31.34
C ARG A 405 15.29 -1.79 -30.61
N PHE A 406 15.58 -0.49 -30.54
CA PHE A 406 14.74 0.46 -29.84
C PHE A 406 13.30 0.50 -30.35
N ASP A 407 13.09 0.44 -31.66
CA ASP A 407 11.73 0.43 -32.24
C ASP A 407 10.90 -0.75 -31.72
N ARG A 408 11.52 -1.93 -31.60
CA ARG A 408 10.89 -3.13 -31.02
C ARG A 408 10.61 -2.97 -29.53
N LEU A 409 11.51 -2.34 -28.79
CA LEU A 409 11.26 -2.00 -27.39
C LEU A 409 10.03 -1.10 -27.25
N ILE A 410 9.90 -0.08 -28.11
CA ILE A 410 8.76 0.84 -28.10
C ILE A 410 7.44 0.09 -28.39
N GLU A 411 7.43 -0.78 -29.41
CA GLU A 411 6.28 -1.64 -29.71
C GLU A 411 5.88 -2.50 -28.50
N ASN A 412 6.86 -3.11 -27.82
CA ASN A 412 6.61 -3.95 -26.64
C ASN A 412 6.12 -3.13 -25.44
N MET A 413 6.65 -1.91 -25.24
CA MET A 413 6.20 -0.98 -24.19
C MET A 413 4.74 -0.57 -24.41
N GLU A 414 4.37 -0.24 -25.64
CA GLU A 414 3.00 0.13 -26.01
C GLU A 414 2.03 -1.04 -25.82
N ALA A 415 2.42 -2.23 -26.30
CA ALA A 415 1.64 -3.45 -26.08
C ALA A 415 1.42 -3.73 -24.59
N LEU A 416 2.46 -3.62 -23.77
CA LEU A 416 2.38 -3.84 -22.33
C LEU A 416 1.49 -2.81 -21.62
N ALA A 417 1.63 -1.54 -21.98
CA ALA A 417 0.82 -0.46 -21.42
C ALA A 417 -0.68 -0.66 -21.73
N SER A 418 -1.00 -1.14 -22.94
CA SER A 418 -2.39 -1.42 -23.35
C SER A 418 -3.07 -2.55 -22.56
N LEU A 419 -2.28 -3.43 -21.92
CA LEU A 419 -2.78 -4.55 -21.14
C LEU A 419 -3.09 -4.19 -19.68
N LYS A 420 -2.71 -2.99 -19.22
CA LYS A 420 -2.97 -2.56 -17.84
C LYS A 420 -4.47 -2.49 -17.57
N LYS A 421 -4.91 -3.16 -16.50
CA LYS A 421 -6.30 -3.09 -16.00
C LYS A 421 -6.28 -2.58 -14.58
N ARG A 422 -7.02 -1.49 -14.32
CA ARG A 422 -7.13 -0.87 -12.97
C ARG A 422 -5.75 -0.61 -12.33
N GLY A 423 -4.78 -0.15 -13.13
CA GLY A 423 -3.42 0.16 -12.66
C GLY A 423 -2.49 -1.04 -12.46
N ARG A 424 -2.87 -2.26 -12.87
CA ARG A 424 -2.01 -3.46 -12.77
C ARG A 424 -1.73 -4.09 -14.14
N PRO A 425 -0.54 -4.69 -14.36
CA PRO A 425 0.61 -4.70 -13.45
C PRO A 425 1.24 -3.31 -13.31
N ARG A 426 1.95 -3.09 -12.20
CA ARG A 426 2.76 -1.89 -12.01
C ARG A 426 3.97 -1.96 -12.95
N LEU A 427 4.13 -0.98 -13.81
CA LEU A 427 5.20 -0.90 -14.79
C LEU A 427 6.30 0.02 -14.30
N VAL A 428 7.53 -0.50 -14.27
CA VAL A 428 8.71 0.20 -13.77
C VAL A 428 9.78 0.23 -14.85
N ILE A 429 10.49 1.36 -15.01
CA ILE A 429 11.73 1.41 -15.77
C ILE A 429 12.90 1.40 -14.80
N ILE A 430 13.86 0.51 -15.02
CA ILE A 430 15.17 0.51 -14.37
C ILE A 430 16.18 1.07 -15.38
N PHE A 431 16.65 2.28 -15.13
CA PHE A 431 17.62 2.95 -15.99
C PHE A 431 18.99 2.91 -15.31
N VAL A 432 19.92 2.17 -15.90
CA VAL A 432 21.32 2.08 -15.46
C VAL A 432 22.07 3.27 -16.02
N MET A 433 22.33 4.25 -15.16
CA MET A 433 23.07 5.45 -15.46
C MET A 433 24.55 5.13 -15.68
N MET A 434 25.06 5.64 -16.81
CA MET A 434 26.44 5.58 -17.25
C MET A 434 26.84 6.91 -17.87
N ASN A 435 28.13 7.11 -18.11
CA ASN A 435 28.63 8.33 -18.76
C ASN A 435 27.96 8.57 -20.12
N ASP A 436 27.70 7.49 -20.86
CA ASP A 436 27.13 7.52 -22.20
C ASP A 436 25.66 7.92 -22.25
N ASN A 437 24.87 7.71 -21.18
CA ASN A 437 23.41 7.88 -21.23
C ASN A 437 22.83 8.84 -20.19
N ILE A 438 23.60 9.26 -19.18
CA ILE A 438 23.07 10.11 -18.10
C ILE A 438 22.50 11.45 -18.60
N HIS A 439 22.91 11.92 -19.78
CA HIS A 439 22.33 13.12 -20.36
C HIS A 439 20.83 12.96 -20.73
N GLN A 440 20.30 11.73 -20.79
CA GLN A 440 18.94 11.42 -21.23
C GLN A 440 17.92 11.23 -20.08
N LEU A 441 18.23 11.57 -18.82
CA LEU A 441 17.29 11.31 -17.71
C LEU A 441 15.91 11.95 -17.91
N ASP A 442 15.86 13.21 -18.39
CA ASP A 442 14.60 13.91 -18.64
C ASP A 442 13.81 13.26 -19.79
N ASP A 443 14.49 12.82 -20.83
CA ASP A 443 13.87 12.15 -21.98
C ASP A 443 13.31 10.79 -21.58
N MET A 444 14.01 10.06 -20.72
CA MET A 444 13.51 8.80 -20.16
C MET A 444 12.25 9.02 -19.32
N VAL A 445 12.17 10.11 -18.54
CA VAL A 445 10.93 10.47 -17.81
C VAL A 445 9.77 10.75 -18.76
N ARG A 446 10.02 11.44 -19.87
CA ARG A 446 8.98 11.68 -20.89
C ARG A 446 8.57 10.40 -21.60
N LEU A 447 9.52 9.51 -21.85
CA LEU A 447 9.25 8.21 -22.47
C LEU A 447 8.36 7.35 -21.57
N ALA A 448 8.68 7.27 -20.28
CA ALA A 448 7.86 6.55 -19.31
C ALA A 448 6.43 7.09 -19.24
N ALA A 449 6.27 8.42 -19.16
CA ALA A 449 4.95 9.06 -19.13
C ALA A 449 4.15 8.77 -20.40
N ARG A 450 4.80 8.83 -21.57
CA ARG A 450 4.16 8.55 -22.87
C ARG A 450 3.58 7.15 -22.94
N TYR A 451 4.26 6.16 -22.36
CA TYR A 451 3.84 4.75 -22.40
C TYR A 451 3.28 4.27 -21.05
N SER A 452 2.74 5.20 -20.24
CA SER A 452 1.99 4.89 -19.00
C SER A 452 2.74 4.01 -17.97
N PHE A 453 4.06 4.19 -17.88
CA PHE A 453 4.89 3.59 -16.82
C PHE A 453 4.70 4.36 -15.51
N ASP A 454 4.55 3.62 -14.41
CA ASP A 454 4.23 4.18 -13.10
C ASP A 454 5.47 4.75 -12.40
N ARG A 455 6.64 4.16 -12.65
CA ARG A 455 7.88 4.53 -11.97
C ARG A 455 9.12 4.40 -12.85
N ILE A 456 10.10 5.26 -12.59
CA ILE A 456 11.47 5.12 -13.05
C ILE A 456 12.41 5.08 -11.84
N THR A 457 13.36 4.16 -11.89
CA THR A 457 14.44 4.03 -10.91
C THR A 457 15.76 4.23 -11.62
N PHE A 458 16.44 5.31 -11.28
CA PHE A 458 17.79 5.59 -11.75
C PHE A 458 18.82 4.89 -10.85
N LYS A 459 19.47 3.85 -11.37
CA LYS A 459 20.51 3.08 -10.68
C LYS A 459 21.86 3.34 -11.35
N GLN A 460 22.96 3.22 -10.62
CA GLN A 460 24.29 3.29 -11.24
C GLN A 460 24.64 1.98 -11.94
N CYS A 461 25.63 2.00 -12.84
CA CYS A 461 26.37 0.79 -13.17
C CYS A 461 27.29 0.43 -11.99
N ASP A 462 26.74 -0.33 -11.04
CA ASP A 462 27.31 -0.61 -9.71
C ASP A 462 27.87 -2.02 -9.57
N VAL A 463 27.28 -3.00 -10.27
CA VAL A 463 27.75 -4.39 -10.25
C VAL A 463 28.84 -4.54 -11.30
N ILE A 464 30.07 -4.77 -10.85
CA ILE A 464 31.26 -4.97 -11.70
C ILE A 464 31.76 -6.40 -11.48
N ARG A 465 32.09 -7.14 -12.55
CA ARG A 465 32.61 -8.51 -12.48
C ARG A 465 33.82 -8.67 -13.41
N GLY A 466 35.00 -8.76 -12.83
CA GLY A 466 36.26 -8.61 -13.57
C GLY A 466 36.28 -7.27 -14.32
N GLU A 467 36.48 -7.34 -15.63
CA GLU A 467 36.43 -6.16 -16.53
C GLU A 467 35.01 -5.73 -16.91
N SER A 468 34.00 -6.59 -16.70
CA SER A 468 32.63 -6.32 -17.14
C SER A 468 31.99 -5.23 -16.26
N GLY A 469 31.51 -4.15 -16.89
CA GLY A 469 30.94 -2.99 -16.19
C GLY A 469 31.98 -1.99 -15.65
N ARG A 470 33.28 -2.30 -15.76
CA ARG A 470 34.36 -1.41 -15.30
C ARG A 470 34.35 -0.10 -16.09
N GLY A 471 34.44 1.03 -15.39
CA GLY A 471 34.52 2.37 -16.01
C GLY A 471 33.19 3.01 -16.41
N PHE A 472 32.07 2.28 -16.35
CA PHE A 472 30.74 2.82 -16.67
C PHE A 472 30.05 3.50 -15.49
N GLY A 473 30.36 3.08 -14.26
CA GLY A 473 29.74 3.60 -13.03
C GLY A 473 30.01 5.08 -12.78
N LEU A 474 29.03 5.76 -12.17
CA LEU A 474 29.09 7.20 -11.88
C LEU A 474 29.27 7.52 -10.39
N PHE A 475 29.41 6.51 -9.55
CA PHE A 475 29.58 6.66 -8.11
C PHE A 475 31.06 6.77 -7.73
N GLY A 476 31.33 7.42 -6.59
CA GLY A 476 32.70 7.62 -6.11
C GLY A 476 32.75 7.78 -4.59
N GLY A 477 33.95 7.66 -4.02
CA GLY A 477 34.14 7.68 -2.57
C GLY A 477 33.87 9.05 -1.91
N THR A 478 33.85 10.14 -2.68
CA THR A 478 33.62 11.50 -2.16
C THR A 478 32.73 12.33 -3.08
N ARG A 479 32.06 13.33 -2.51
CA ARG A 479 31.16 14.22 -3.24
C ARG A 479 31.93 15.34 -3.96
N ASN A 480 32.34 15.06 -5.20
CA ASN A 480 33.05 16.02 -6.07
C ASN A 480 32.10 16.87 -6.95
N ARG A 481 32.67 17.69 -7.85
CA ARG A 481 31.88 18.57 -8.76
C ARG A 481 30.98 17.78 -9.73
N GLU A 482 31.44 16.63 -10.21
CA GLU A 482 30.70 15.78 -11.14
C GLU A 482 29.53 15.08 -10.46
N VAL A 483 29.76 14.49 -9.28
CA VAL A 483 28.69 13.92 -8.45
C VAL A 483 27.59 14.94 -8.18
N ARG A 484 27.95 16.19 -7.81
CA ARG A 484 26.97 17.28 -7.62
C ARG A 484 26.20 17.61 -8.90
N ARG A 485 26.83 17.47 -10.08
CA ARG A 485 26.15 17.64 -11.37
C ARG A 485 25.14 16.52 -11.59
N TYR A 486 25.51 15.27 -11.36
CA TYR A 486 24.61 14.12 -11.52
C TYR A 486 23.42 14.17 -10.57
N GLU A 487 23.64 14.49 -9.29
CA GLU A 487 22.57 14.70 -8.31
C GLU A 487 21.57 15.78 -8.75
N LYS A 488 22.06 16.88 -9.34
CA LYS A 488 21.18 17.94 -9.89
C LYS A 488 20.37 17.44 -11.08
N MET A 489 20.94 16.60 -11.94
CA MET A 489 20.24 15.99 -13.07
C MET A 489 19.12 15.07 -12.58
N VAL A 490 19.40 14.18 -11.62
CA VAL A 490 18.36 13.32 -11.00
C VAL A 490 17.29 14.17 -10.31
N SER A 491 17.65 15.24 -9.60
CA SER A 491 16.69 16.17 -8.97
C SER A 491 15.81 16.89 -10.00
N LYS A 492 16.36 17.25 -11.17
CA LYS A 492 15.58 17.79 -12.29
C LYS A 492 14.60 16.75 -12.83
N ALA A 493 15.06 15.53 -13.07
CA ALA A 493 14.21 14.43 -13.52
C ALA A 493 13.08 14.12 -12.53
N ARG A 494 13.34 14.17 -11.20
CA ARG A 494 12.29 14.03 -10.16
C ARG A 494 11.21 15.10 -10.25
N ARG A 495 11.60 16.35 -10.47
CA ARG A 495 10.63 17.46 -10.66
C ARG A 495 9.84 17.31 -11.95
N LEU A 496 10.45 16.76 -13.00
CA LEU A 496 9.74 16.43 -14.23
C LEU A 496 8.74 15.30 -14.00
N GLY A 497 9.15 14.22 -13.32
CA GLY A 497 8.29 13.07 -12.98
C GLY A 497 7.05 13.50 -12.21
N LYS A 498 7.21 14.34 -11.17
CA LYS A 498 6.07 14.91 -10.42
C LYS A 498 5.06 15.66 -11.30
N ARG A 499 5.52 16.35 -12.36
CA ARG A 499 4.63 17.06 -13.29
C ARG A 499 3.95 16.14 -14.31
N LEU A 500 4.55 14.99 -14.59
CA LEU A 500 4.06 14.01 -15.56
C LEU A 500 3.44 12.78 -14.88
N GLU A 501 3.23 12.84 -13.56
CA GLU A 501 2.64 11.75 -12.76
C GLU A 501 3.41 10.42 -12.86
N VAL A 502 4.75 10.50 -13.00
CA VAL A 502 5.65 9.35 -12.97
C VAL A 502 6.49 9.42 -11.70
N GLU A 503 6.47 8.37 -10.88
CA GLU A 503 7.32 8.28 -9.70
C GLU A 503 8.79 8.17 -10.13
N VAL A 504 9.66 9.03 -9.61
CA VAL A 504 11.09 9.00 -9.95
C VAL A 504 11.91 8.81 -8.69
N SER A 505 12.67 7.72 -8.66
CA SER A 505 13.62 7.40 -7.60
C SER A 505 15.03 7.31 -8.16
N GLY A 506 16.05 7.47 -7.30
CA GLY A 506 17.43 7.35 -7.73
C GLY A 506 18.35 7.04 -6.56
N PHE A 507 19.30 6.14 -6.80
CA PHE A 507 20.31 5.71 -5.83
C PHE A 507 21.37 6.80 -5.59
N SER A 508 22.13 6.63 -4.51
CA SER A 508 23.19 7.57 -4.17
C SER A 508 24.34 7.49 -5.18
N PHE A 509 25.12 8.57 -5.28
CA PHE A 509 26.40 8.59 -6.01
C PHE A 509 27.59 8.46 -5.07
N VAL A 510 27.36 8.55 -3.75
CA VAL A 510 28.38 8.43 -2.71
C VAL A 510 27.92 7.32 -1.75
N PRO A 511 28.78 6.34 -1.44
CA PRO A 511 28.39 5.22 -0.61
C PRO A 511 28.04 5.69 0.80
N GLU A 512 26.86 5.30 1.28
CA GLU A 512 26.44 5.50 2.67
C GLU A 512 26.02 4.16 3.24
N GLU A 513 26.73 3.68 4.25
CA GLU A 513 26.45 2.39 4.86
C GLU A 513 25.05 2.35 5.46
N GLN A 514 24.27 1.35 5.03
CA GLN A 514 22.93 1.08 5.53
C GLN A 514 22.98 0.03 6.65
N PRO A 515 22.09 0.13 7.66
CA PRO A 515 21.96 -0.93 8.67
C PRO A 515 21.59 -2.26 8.03
N VAL A 516 20.70 -2.21 7.03
CA VAL A 516 20.23 -3.35 6.25
C VAL A 516 20.15 -2.95 4.78
N CYS A 517 20.64 -3.81 3.88
CA CYS A 517 20.59 -3.55 2.44
C CYS A 517 19.20 -3.88 1.86
N ALA A 518 18.93 -3.44 0.63
CA ALA A 518 17.64 -3.67 -0.04
C ALA A 518 17.26 -5.16 -0.23
N GLN A 519 18.25 -6.06 -0.20
CA GLN A 519 18.02 -7.50 -0.28
C GLN A 519 17.53 -8.09 1.06
N ASP A 520 17.88 -7.46 2.19
CA ASP A 520 17.52 -7.86 3.56
C ASP A 520 17.57 -9.39 3.82
N PRO A 521 18.75 -9.97 4.13
CA PRO A 521 18.91 -11.40 4.30
C PRO A 521 18.23 -11.95 5.57
N ARG A 522 17.66 -11.10 6.43
CA ARG A 522 16.96 -11.54 7.65
C ARG A 522 15.67 -12.29 7.35
N SER A 523 15.05 -11.93 6.23
CA SER A 523 13.73 -12.41 5.81
C SER A 523 13.65 -12.69 4.30
N SER A 524 14.80 -12.81 3.62
CA SER A 524 14.83 -13.02 2.17
C SER A 524 15.82 -14.11 1.76
N VAL A 525 15.56 -14.77 0.64
CA VAL A 525 16.49 -15.75 0.03
C VAL A 525 16.68 -15.43 -1.45
N PHE A 526 17.86 -15.75 -1.98
CA PHE A 526 18.12 -15.80 -3.40
C PHE A 526 18.30 -17.26 -3.84
N VAL A 527 17.55 -17.67 -4.86
CA VAL A 527 17.68 -18.99 -5.50
C VAL A 527 18.24 -18.77 -6.89
N ARG A 528 19.45 -19.29 -7.13
CA ARG A 528 20.13 -19.22 -8.41
C ARG A 528 19.52 -20.21 -9.40
N TYR A 529 19.67 -19.96 -10.70
CA TYR A 529 19.08 -20.84 -11.74
C TYR A 529 19.49 -22.32 -11.59
N ASP A 530 20.67 -22.62 -11.06
CA ASP A 530 21.15 -23.99 -10.82
C ASP A 530 20.72 -24.59 -9.48
N GLY A 531 19.76 -23.95 -8.79
CA GLY A 531 19.19 -24.41 -7.52
C GLY A 531 19.97 -23.98 -6.28
N ARG A 532 21.16 -23.37 -6.41
CA ARG A 532 21.92 -22.91 -5.24
C ARG A 532 21.16 -21.81 -4.50
N VAL A 533 21.07 -21.95 -3.18
CA VAL A 533 20.43 -20.97 -2.29
C VAL A 533 21.49 -20.12 -1.61
N SER A 534 21.30 -18.81 -1.62
CA SER A 534 22.27 -17.82 -1.16
C SER A 534 21.58 -16.63 -0.48
N PRO A 535 22.32 -15.79 0.30
CA PRO A 535 21.75 -14.59 0.91
C PRO A 535 21.27 -13.55 -0.12
N CYS A 536 21.97 -13.41 -1.24
CA CYS A 536 21.63 -12.50 -2.33
C CYS A 536 22.39 -12.88 -3.62
N ILE A 537 21.98 -12.30 -4.75
CA ILE A 537 22.62 -12.52 -6.06
C ILE A 537 24.13 -12.25 -6.06
N ASN A 538 24.59 -11.21 -5.36
CA ASN A 538 26.00 -10.82 -5.41
C ASN A 538 26.93 -11.85 -4.77
N LEU A 539 26.49 -12.43 -3.64
CA LEU A 539 27.21 -13.49 -2.93
C LEU A 539 26.97 -14.86 -3.57
N ALA A 540 25.87 -15.05 -4.30
CA ALA A 540 25.62 -16.28 -5.05
C ALA A 540 26.62 -16.48 -6.19
N TYR A 541 27.18 -15.40 -6.75
CA TYR A 541 28.18 -15.48 -7.81
C TYR A 541 29.61 -15.25 -7.31
N GLY A 542 29.83 -14.32 -6.37
CA GLY A 542 31.16 -14.01 -5.86
C GLY A 542 32.18 -13.64 -6.95
N GLY A 543 33.47 -13.77 -6.64
CA GLY A 543 34.56 -13.56 -7.58
C GLY A 543 35.07 -12.11 -7.65
N ALA A 544 35.94 -11.85 -8.63
CA ALA A 544 36.62 -10.57 -8.79
C ALA A 544 35.63 -9.43 -9.13
N THR A 545 35.77 -8.31 -8.44
CA THR A 545 34.97 -7.10 -8.61
C THR A 545 35.81 -5.85 -8.35
N THR A 546 35.24 -4.67 -8.60
CA THR A 546 35.86 -3.38 -8.29
C THR A 546 34.97 -2.61 -7.33
N TRP A 547 35.54 -2.17 -6.21
CA TRP A 547 34.87 -1.33 -5.22
C TRP A 547 35.64 -0.01 -5.05
N LEU A 548 34.98 1.11 -5.38
CA LEU A 548 35.57 2.45 -5.31
C LEU A 548 36.95 2.56 -6.01
N GLY A 549 37.06 1.93 -7.18
CA GLY A 549 38.28 1.91 -8.00
C GLY A 549 39.34 0.89 -7.56
N LYS A 550 39.10 0.12 -6.49
CA LYS A 550 40.01 -0.92 -6.02
C LYS A 550 39.50 -2.30 -6.42
N GLU A 551 40.38 -3.13 -6.94
CA GLU A 551 40.09 -4.54 -7.21
C GLU A 551 39.98 -5.31 -5.90
N VAL A 552 38.88 -6.04 -5.74
CA VAL A 552 38.58 -6.84 -4.55
C VAL A 552 37.91 -8.14 -4.97
N VAL A 553 37.96 -9.16 -4.12
CA VAL A 553 37.31 -10.45 -4.37
C VAL A 553 36.14 -10.61 -3.43
N MET A 554 34.94 -10.75 -3.99
CA MET A 554 33.74 -11.03 -3.23
C MET A 554 33.64 -12.54 -2.96
N PRO A 555 33.41 -12.97 -1.71
CA PRO A 555 33.22 -14.39 -1.41
C PRO A 555 31.96 -14.93 -2.09
N SER A 556 32.01 -16.20 -2.49
CA SER A 556 30.83 -16.96 -2.88
C SER A 556 30.22 -17.60 -1.63
N VAL A 557 28.92 -17.41 -1.41
CA VAL A 557 28.21 -17.93 -0.23
C VAL A 557 26.97 -18.68 -0.69
N HIS A 558 26.89 -19.94 -0.28
CA HIS A 558 25.74 -20.81 -0.52
C HIS A 558 25.36 -21.50 0.79
N TYR A 559 24.06 -21.69 0.99
CA TYR A 559 23.54 -22.47 2.12
C TYR A 559 23.42 -23.95 1.75
N GLY A 560 23.21 -24.23 0.46
CA GLY A 560 23.07 -25.56 -0.15
C GLY A 560 22.40 -25.41 -1.53
N ALA A 561 21.78 -26.47 -2.04
CA ALA A 561 21.15 -26.46 -3.36
C ALA A 561 19.84 -27.26 -3.42
N LEU A 562 18.82 -26.67 -4.03
CA LEU A 562 17.57 -27.34 -4.37
C LEU A 562 17.71 -28.11 -5.70
N PRO A 563 17.03 -29.26 -5.86
CA PRO A 563 16.18 -29.96 -4.89
C PRO A 563 16.95 -30.93 -3.97
N ALA A 564 18.29 -30.90 -3.98
CA ALA A 564 19.10 -31.86 -3.22
C ALA A 564 18.95 -31.69 -1.69
N ASP A 565 18.73 -30.46 -1.25
CA ASP A 565 18.49 -30.10 0.14
C ASP A 565 17.05 -29.58 0.33
N GLU A 566 16.53 -29.69 1.55
CA GLU A 566 15.24 -29.09 1.93
C GLU A 566 15.39 -27.61 2.28
N LEU A 567 14.54 -26.73 1.72
CA LEU A 567 14.65 -25.28 1.91
C LEU A 567 14.61 -24.88 3.40
N ASP A 568 13.78 -25.56 4.20
CA ASP A 568 13.69 -25.32 5.63
C ASP A 568 15.00 -25.62 6.36
N SER A 569 15.70 -26.67 5.92
CA SER A 569 17.02 -27.03 6.48
C SER A 569 18.08 -26.02 6.05
N LEU A 570 18.05 -25.55 4.80
CA LEU A 570 18.95 -24.51 4.31
C LEU A 570 18.84 -23.21 5.10
N TRP A 571 17.61 -22.83 5.50
CA TRP A 571 17.34 -21.65 6.30
C TRP A 571 17.93 -21.69 7.72
N GLU A 572 18.15 -22.89 8.25
CA GLU A 572 18.72 -23.14 9.58
C GLU A 572 20.22 -23.50 9.53
N THR A 573 20.85 -23.42 8.36
CA THR A 573 22.31 -23.62 8.26
C THR A 573 23.06 -22.54 9.06
N PRO A 574 24.24 -22.87 9.63
CA PRO A 574 25.05 -21.89 10.36
C PRO A 574 25.36 -20.63 9.55
N SER A 575 25.57 -20.79 8.24
CA SER A 575 25.83 -19.66 7.33
C SER A 575 24.59 -18.76 7.17
N CYS A 576 23.39 -19.33 6.96
CA CYS A 576 22.16 -18.56 6.87
C CYS A 576 21.87 -17.80 8.18
N ILE A 577 21.98 -18.48 9.33
CA ILE A 577 21.80 -17.87 10.65
C ILE A 577 22.80 -16.73 10.86
N LEU A 578 24.07 -16.90 10.50
CA LEU A 578 25.10 -15.86 10.61
C LEU A 578 24.70 -14.56 9.89
N TYR A 579 24.22 -14.66 8.64
CA TYR A 579 23.76 -13.48 7.90
C TYR A 579 22.54 -12.83 8.54
N ARG A 580 21.53 -13.62 8.93
CA ARG A 580 20.32 -13.12 9.59
C ARG A 580 20.67 -12.39 10.90
N THR A 581 21.45 -13.03 11.77
CA THR A 581 21.86 -12.47 13.06
C THR A 581 22.69 -11.22 12.89
N ARG A 582 23.69 -11.20 12.00
CA ARG A 582 24.55 -10.01 11.83
C ARG A 582 23.77 -8.80 11.32
N PHE A 583 22.83 -8.99 10.40
CA PHE A 583 22.00 -7.89 9.92
C PHE A 583 20.98 -7.42 10.99
N GLU A 584 20.48 -8.31 11.83
CA GLU A 584 19.62 -7.93 12.95
C GLU A 584 20.39 -7.13 14.01
N GLU A 585 21.59 -7.59 14.40
CA GLU A 585 22.48 -6.86 15.31
C GLU A 585 22.77 -5.44 14.81
N ARG A 586 23.03 -5.29 13.50
CA ARG A 586 23.25 -3.99 12.85
C ARG A 586 22.01 -3.10 12.91
N TYR A 587 20.85 -3.65 12.57
CA TYR A 587 19.57 -2.95 12.62
C TYR A 587 19.24 -2.45 14.04
N GLU A 588 19.32 -3.32 15.04
CA GLU A 588 19.09 -2.96 16.43
C GLU A 588 20.10 -1.93 16.94
N SER A 589 21.38 -2.11 16.61
CA SER A 589 22.47 -1.21 17.00
C SER A 589 22.25 0.21 16.45
N PHE A 590 21.82 0.32 15.20
CA PHE A 590 21.45 1.58 14.56
C PHE A 590 20.21 2.19 15.23
N ASN A 591 19.13 1.42 15.38
CA ASN A 591 17.86 1.89 15.93
C ASN A 591 17.97 2.36 17.38
N ARG A 592 18.68 1.61 18.24
CA ARG A 592 18.92 2.01 19.64
C ARG A 592 19.62 3.36 19.75
N ARG A 593 20.54 3.66 18.81
CA ARG A 593 21.29 4.93 18.80
C ARG A 593 20.45 6.10 18.33
N ILE A 594 19.42 5.88 17.50
CA ILE A 594 18.50 6.96 17.06
C ILE A 594 17.27 7.12 17.97
N ALA A 595 16.91 6.11 18.77
CA ALA A 595 15.69 6.10 19.59
C ALA A 595 15.77 6.94 20.89
N GLY A 596 16.93 7.50 21.23
CA GLY A 596 17.18 8.16 22.51
C GLY A 596 16.92 9.68 22.57
N TYR A 597 16.16 10.28 21.65
CA TYR A 597 16.11 11.74 21.51
C TYR A 597 14.70 12.35 21.67
N ASP A 598 14.54 13.13 22.74
CA ASP A 598 13.29 13.80 23.17
C ASP A 598 13.11 15.26 22.68
N ARG A 599 13.91 15.74 21.71
CA ARG A 599 13.83 17.14 21.21
C ARG A 599 13.84 17.21 19.70
N GLU A 600 13.14 18.19 19.12
CA GLU A 600 13.16 18.54 17.69
C GLU A 600 14.59 18.91 17.26
N PRO A 601 15.29 18.03 16.54
CA PRO A 601 16.69 18.21 16.21
C PRO A 601 16.84 19.03 14.92
N SER A 602 17.84 19.91 14.86
CA SER A 602 18.19 20.61 13.61
C SER A 602 18.64 19.60 12.55
N LEU A 603 18.49 19.92 11.25
CA LEU A 603 18.94 19.05 10.15
C LEU A 603 20.44 18.68 10.25
N GLN A 604 21.26 19.58 10.78
CA GLN A 604 22.69 19.33 10.98
C GLN A 604 22.95 18.33 12.12
N TYR A 605 22.18 18.45 13.21
CA TYR A 605 22.26 17.54 14.33
C TYR A 605 21.72 16.14 13.99
N LEU A 606 20.63 16.05 13.21
CA LEU A 606 20.13 14.79 12.65
C LEU A 606 21.18 14.07 11.80
N ARG A 607 21.90 14.80 10.93
CA ARG A 607 22.97 14.21 10.12
C ARG A 607 24.09 13.66 10.98
N GLN A 608 24.50 14.41 12.00
CA GLN A 608 25.53 13.95 12.93
C GLN A 608 25.10 12.68 13.67
N ILE A 609 23.87 12.63 14.21
CA ILE A 609 23.33 11.45 14.88
C ILE A 609 23.31 10.25 13.94
N MET A 610 22.82 10.43 12.71
CA MET A 610 22.77 9.34 11.72
C MET A 610 24.18 8.82 11.39
N GLU A 611 25.17 9.71 11.32
CA GLU A 611 26.56 9.34 11.08
C GLU A 611 27.19 8.59 12.27
N GLU A 612 26.94 9.04 13.50
CA GLU A 612 27.36 8.37 14.72
C GLU A 612 26.68 7.00 14.88
N ALA A 613 25.39 6.92 14.58
CA ALA A 613 24.63 5.67 14.59
C ALA A 613 25.22 4.66 13.60
N ARG A 614 25.60 5.10 12.39
CA ARG A 614 26.26 4.25 11.39
C ARG A 614 27.62 3.75 11.87
N LYS A 615 28.46 4.65 12.42
CA LYS A 615 29.79 4.30 12.97
C LYS A 615 29.71 3.30 14.13
N GLY A 616 28.59 3.29 14.87
CA GLY A 616 28.35 2.38 15.98
C GLY A 616 27.79 1.01 15.61
N MET A 617 27.50 0.75 14.33
CA MET A 617 26.99 -0.56 13.90
C MET A 617 28.13 -1.61 13.93
N PRO A 618 27.83 -2.88 14.28
CA PRO A 618 28.76 -3.98 14.08
C PRO A 618 29.20 -4.05 12.61
N GLU A 619 30.48 -4.34 12.37
CA GLU A 619 31.02 -4.49 11.01
C GLU A 619 30.19 -5.49 10.17
N PRO A 620 29.93 -5.18 8.89
CA PRO A 620 29.24 -6.10 8.01
C PRO A 620 30.13 -7.29 7.65
N LEU A 621 29.52 -8.37 7.16
CA LEU A 621 30.25 -9.56 6.72
C LEU A 621 31.12 -9.24 5.50
N GLU A 622 32.20 -9.99 5.29
CA GLU A 622 33.29 -9.65 4.36
C GLU A 622 32.81 -9.28 2.95
N GLY A 623 31.92 -10.08 2.36
CA GLY A 623 31.38 -9.77 1.02
C GLY A 623 30.44 -8.58 0.97
N CYS A 624 29.87 -8.17 2.10
CA CYS A 624 28.98 -7.02 2.20
C CYS A 624 29.75 -5.70 2.34
N LYS A 625 30.99 -5.70 2.86
CA LYS A 625 31.87 -4.51 2.99
C LYS A 625 32.20 -3.82 1.67
N VAL A 626 32.10 -4.56 0.57
CA VAL A 626 32.42 -4.10 -0.79
C VAL A 626 31.21 -4.16 -1.73
N CYS A 627 29.99 -4.24 -1.16
CA CYS A 627 28.76 -4.43 -1.92
C CYS A 627 28.00 -3.12 -2.09
N PRO A 628 27.74 -2.65 -3.33
CA PRO A 628 26.98 -1.42 -3.59
C PRO A 628 25.64 -1.35 -2.85
N TYR A 629 24.94 -2.47 -2.74
CA TYR A 629 23.60 -2.53 -2.13
C TYR A 629 23.61 -2.22 -0.64
N LEU A 630 24.68 -2.55 0.09
CA LEU A 630 24.79 -2.18 1.51
C LEU A 630 25.05 -0.68 1.67
N TYR A 631 25.64 -0.05 0.66
CA TYR A 631 26.02 1.37 0.71
C TYR A 631 25.03 2.28 -0.03
N GLY A 632 23.84 1.79 -0.36
CA GLY A 632 22.78 2.60 -1.00
C GLY A 632 23.12 3.08 -2.41
N ILE A 633 24.00 2.35 -3.11
CA ILE A 633 24.41 2.58 -4.50
C ILE A 633 23.59 1.71 -5.46
#